data_AF-A0A961LTT8-F1
#
_entry.id   AF-A0A961LTT8-F1
#
_cell.length_a   1.000
_cell.length_b   1.000
_cell.length_c   1.000
_cell.angle_alpha   90.00
_cell.angle_beta   90.00
_cell.angle_gamma   90.00
#
_symmetry.space_group_name_H-M   'P 1'
#
loop_
_entity.id
_entity.type
_entity.pdbx_description
1 polymer ?
#
loop_
_entity_poly.entity_id
_entity_poly.type
_entity_poly.pdbx_seq_one_letter_code
_entity_poly.pdbx_strand_id
1 'polypeptide(L)' 'MLALRLPKDIEERLDALAKKTGRTKSTIAREAILEHLEDIEDIAEAEARLREAGETIGWEEVRVRLFSDDGQQAAE' A
#
# COMPACT_ATOMS: atom_id res chain seq x y z
N MET A 1 -7.62 -0.86 -24.53
CA MET A 1 -7.80 0.50 -23.99
C MET A 1 -9.10 0.54 -23.22
N LEU A 2 -9.05 0.97 -21.97
CA LEU A 2 -10.23 1.20 -21.14
C LEU A 2 -10.65 2.68 -21.30
N ALA A 3 -11.89 2.94 -21.69
CA ALA A 3 -12.43 4.29 -21.83
C ALA A 3 -13.34 4.58 -20.64
N LEU A 4 -12.92 5.49 -19.77
CA LEU A 4 -13.68 5.90 -18.58
C LEU A 4 -14.25 7.29 -18.79
N ARG A 5 -15.51 7.48 -18.39
CA ARG A 5 -16.12 8.81 -18.25
C ARG A 5 -15.72 9.34 -16.89
N LEU A 6 -15.00 10.45 -16.86
CA LEU A 6 -14.59 11.09 -15.62
C LEU A 6 -15.49 12.29 -15.31
N PRO A 7 -15.76 12.57 -14.03
CA PRO A 7 -16.32 13.86 -13.62
C PRO A 7 -15.43 15.02 -14.07
N LYS A 8 -16.06 16.15 -14.39
CA LYS A 8 -15.37 17.32 -14.98
C LYS A 8 -14.24 17.85 -14.08
N ASP A 9 -14.46 17.87 -12.78
CA ASP A 9 -13.47 18.30 -11.78
C ASP A 9 -12.23 17.40 -11.77
N ILE A 10 -12.39 16.09 -11.97
CA ILE A 10 -11.25 15.16 -12.07
C ILE A 10 -10.47 15.40 -13.36
N GLU A 11 -11.15 15.64 -14.48
CA GLU A 11 -10.48 15.99 -15.74
C GLU A 11 -9.67 17.28 -15.63
N GLU A 12 -10.22 18.30 -14.95
CA GLU A 12 -9.54 19.57 -14.69
C GLU A 12 -8.30 19.38 -13.80
N ARG A 13 -8.39 18.56 -12.75
CA ARG A 13 -7.25 18.22 -11.89
C ARG A 13 -6.16 17.48 -12.65
N LEU A 14 -6.51 16.50 -13.48
CA LEU A 14 -5.56 15.78 -14.32
C LEU A 14 -4.88 16.70 -15.34
N ASP A 15 -5.61 17.66 -15.90
CA ASP A 15 -5.06 18.68 -16.82
C ASP A 15 -4.06 19.59 -16.12
N ALA A 16 -4.39 20.08 -14.93
CA ALA A 16 -3.49 20.92 -14.14
C ALA A 16 -2.21 20.19 -13.74
N LEU A 17 -2.32 18.92 -13.30
CA LEU A 17 -1.16 18.10 -12.95
C LEU A 17 -0.29 17.82 -14.18
N ALA A 18 -0.90 17.42 -15.30
CA ALA A 18 -0.20 17.18 -16.57
C ALA A 18 0.64 18.40 -17.00
N LYS A 19 0.05 19.59 -16.96
CA LYS A 19 0.74 20.86 -17.27
C LYS A 19 1.88 21.15 -16.31
N LYS A 20 1.67 20.92 -15.00
CA LYS A 20 2.67 21.20 -13.96
C LYS A 20 3.87 20.26 -14.06
N THR A 21 3.65 18.99 -14.37
CA THR A 21 4.70 17.95 -14.37
C THR A 21 5.30 17.69 -15.75
N GLY A 22 4.73 18.22 -16.83
CA GLY A 22 5.12 17.92 -18.20
C GLY A 22 4.79 16.48 -18.63
N ARG A 23 3.77 15.86 -18.03
CA ARG A 23 3.38 14.46 -18.26
C ARG A 23 2.00 14.40 -18.91
N THR A 24 1.65 13.28 -19.54
CA THR A 24 0.32 13.11 -20.15
C THR A 24 -0.74 12.80 -19.08
N LYS A 25 -1.99 13.25 -19.32
CA LYS A 25 -3.14 12.88 -18.46
C LYS A 25 -3.29 11.38 -18.31
N SER A 26 -3.08 10.63 -19.40
CA SER A 26 -3.16 9.16 -19.40
C SER A 26 -2.10 8.49 -18.54
N THR A 27 -0.92 9.10 -18.40
CA THR A 27 0.15 8.57 -17.52
C THR A 27 -0.19 8.79 -16.07
N ILE A 28 -0.60 10.01 -15.71
CA ILE A 28 -1.00 10.35 -14.34
C ILE A 28 -2.22 9.53 -13.91
N ALA A 29 -3.24 9.42 -14.78
CA ALA A 29 -4.43 8.63 -14.47
C ALA A 29 -4.11 7.15 -14.31
N ARG A 30 -3.23 6.59 -15.15
CA ARG A 30 -2.79 5.19 -15.01
C ARG A 30 -2.08 4.95 -13.69
N GLU A 31 -1.17 5.84 -13.30
CA GLU A 31 -0.43 5.70 -12.04
C GLU A 31 -1.35 5.80 -10.83
N ALA A 32 -2.27 6.77 -10.82
CA ALA A 32 -3.26 6.88 -9.75
C ALA A 32 -4.16 5.64 -9.62
N ILE A 33 -4.48 4.98 -10.75
CA ILE A 33 -5.23 3.70 -10.72
C ILE A 33 -4.36 2.58 -10.15
N LEU A 34 -3.09 2.47 -10.55
CA LEU A 34 -2.18 1.44 -10.05
C LEU A 34 -1.96 1.58 -8.54
N GLU A 35 -1.67 2.79 -8.07
CA GLU A 35 -1.49 3.10 -6.64
C GLU A 35 -2.75 2.73 -5.84
N HIS A 36 -3.95 3.04 -6.35
CA HIS A 36 -5.17 2.67 -5.66
C HIS A 36 -5.46 1.16 -5.69
N LEU A 37 -5.03 0.45 -6.73
CA LEU A 37 -5.16 -1.01 -6.78
C LEU A 37 -4.25 -1.67 -5.74
N GLU A 38 -3.02 -1.18 -5.59
CA GLU A 38 -2.09 -1.64 -4.54
C GLU A 38 -2.71 -1.47 -3.15
N ASP A 39 -3.30 -0.31 -2.84
CA ASP A 39 -4.01 -0.10 -1.56
C ASP A 39 -5.15 -1.11 -1.32
N ILE A 40 -5.93 -1.42 -2.36
CA ILE A 40 -7.05 -2.37 -2.26
C ILE A 40 -6.51 -3.78 -2.00
N GLU A 41 -5.45 -4.17 -2.69
CA GLU A 41 -4.81 -5.48 -2.54
C GLU A 41 -4.20 -5.64 -1.15
N ASP A 42 -3.53 -4.60 -0.64
CA ASP A 42 -2.96 -4.57 0.71
C ASP A 42 -4.03 -4.72 1.80
N ILE A 43 -5.16 -4.02 1.67
CA ILE A 43 -6.30 -4.15 2.60
C ILE A 43 -6.85 -5.57 2.55
N ALA A 44 -7.04 -6.12 1.34
CA ALA A 44 -7.59 -7.46 1.18
C ALA A 44 -6.68 -8.53 1.79
N GLU A 45 -5.36 -8.40 1.63
CA GLU A 45 -4.39 -9.30 2.29
C GLU A 45 -4.44 -9.14 3.80
N ALA A 46 -4.43 -7.91 4.33
CA ALA A 46 -4.51 -7.66 5.77
C ALA A 46 -5.77 -8.28 6.40
N GLU A 47 -6.93 -8.16 5.74
CA GLU A 47 -8.16 -8.80 6.18
C GLU A 47 -8.08 -10.33 6.15
N ALA A 48 -7.44 -10.90 5.13
CA ALA A 48 -7.23 -12.34 5.07
C ALA A 48 -6.36 -12.83 6.23
N ARG A 49 -5.26 -12.12 6.52
CA ARG A 49 -4.38 -12.42 7.66
C ARG A 49 -5.12 -12.31 8.98
N LEU A 50 -6.01 -11.33 9.15
CA LEU A 50 -6.81 -11.17 10.36
C LEU A 50 -7.82 -12.33 10.56
N ARG A 51 -8.42 -12.83 9.48
CA ARG A 51 -9.33 -14.00 9.57
C ARG A 51 -8.62 -15.27 10.01
N GLU A 52 -7.35 -15.42 9.64
CA GLU A 52 -6.51 -16.56 9.99
C GLU A 52 -5.61 -16.28 11.22
N ALA A 53 -5.76 -15.13 11.87
CA ALA A 53 -4.89 -14.72 12.95
C ALA A 53 -5.05 -15.65 14.16
N GLY A 54 -3.91 -16.12 14.67
CA GLY A 54 -3.82 -16.84 15.94
C GLY A 54 -3.92 -15.90 17.15
N GLU A 55 -3.43 -16.36 18.28
CA GLU A 55 -3.43 -15.57 19.52
C GLU A 55 -2.69 -14.23 19.36
N THR A 56 -3.34 -13.14 19.77
CA THR A 56 -2.71 -11.81 19.82
C THR A 56 -1.97 -11.66 21.13
N ILE A 57 -0.68 -11.35 21.06
CA ILE A 57 0.18 -11.15 22.24
C ILE A 57 0.50 -9.66 22.41
N GLY A 58 0.74 -9.23 23.64
CA GLY A 58 1.11 -7.85 23.95
C GLY A 58 2.51 -7.48 23.45
N TRP A 59 2.77 -6.18 23.26
CA TRP A 59 4.06 -5.69 22.74
C TRP A 59 5.28 -6.16 23.57
N GLU A 60 5.15 -6.27 24.88
CA GLU A 60 6.21 -6.79 25.76
C GLU A 60 6.58 -8.24 25.39
N GLU A 61 5.57 -9.07 25.15
CA GLU A 61 5.76 -10.48 24.80
C GLU A 61 6.26 -10.65 23.37
N VAL A 62 5.81 -9.82 22.41
CA VAL A 62 6.39 -9.77 21.05
C VAL A 62 7.88 -9.49 21.13
N ARG A 63 8.28 -8.51 21.96
CA ARG A 63 9.69 -8.14 22.12
C ARG A 63 10.51 -9.32 22.63
N VAL A 64 10.02 -10.00 23.66
CA VAL A 64 10.71 -11.16 24.22
C VAL A 64 10.76 -12.30 23.19
N ARG A 65 9.66 -12.62 22.52
CA ARG A 65 9.57 -13.79 21.64
C ARG A 65 10.35 -13.67 20.33
N LEU A 66 10.35 -12.50 19.69
CA LEU A 66 10.98 -12.30 18.37
C LEU A 66 12.40 -11.75 18.44
N PHE A 67 12.77 -11.09 19.55
CA PHE A 67 14.04 -10.37 19.64
C PHE A 67 14.96 -10.86 20.77
N SER A 68 14.58 -11.88 21.56
CA SER A 68 15.47 -12.41 22.61
C SER A 68 16.43 -13.51 22.15
N ASP A 69 16.40 -13.92 20.88
CA ASP A 69 17.22 -15.05 20.40
C ASP A 69 18.54 -14.66 19.71
N ASP A 70 18.87 -13.36 19.56
CA ASP A 70 20.12 -12.93 18.89
C ASP A 70 21.10 -12.19 19.82
N GLY A 71 21.69 -12.93 20.77
CA GLY A 71 22.80 -12.41 21.56
C GLY A 71 23.78 -13.40 22.18
N GLN A 72 23.60 -14.72 22.07
CA GLN A 72 24.42 -15.68 22.83
C GLN A 72 24.97 -16.90 22.07
N GLN A 73 24.80 -17.03 20.74
CA GLN A 73 25.37 -18.16 19.98
C GLN A 73 26.54 -17.80 19.04
N ALA A 74 27.06 -16.56 19.07
CA ALA A 74 28.17 -16.14 18.20
C ALA A 74 29.53 -15.97 18.91
N ALA A 75 29.69 -16.51 20.12
CA ALA A 75 30.95 -16.43 20.87
C ALA A 75 31.24 -17.70 21.68
N GLU A 76 31.35 -18.84 21.01
CA GLU A 76 32.15 -19.99 21.47
C GLU A 76 32.93 -20.59 20.30
#